data_AF-A0A223YYH7-F1
#
_entry.id   AF-A0A223YYH7-F1
#
_cell.length_a   1.000
_cell.length_b   1.000
_cell.length_c   1.000
_cell.angle_alpha   90.00
_cell.angle_beta   90.00
_cell.angle_gamma   90.00
#
_symmetry.space_group_name_H-M   'P 1'
#
loop_
_entity.id
_entity.type
_entity.pdbx_description
1 polymer ?
#
loop_
_entity_poly.entity_id
_entity_poly.type
_entity_poly.pdbx_seq_one_letter_code
_entity_poly.pdbx_strand_id
1 'polypeptide(L)'
;MFITRILYGIAYFLVLIYEILKATVDVAARTLNGNVKPVIVEIETELTRPVSQTILANSITLTPGTLSIDLDSENRVLKVAAIYPREREDIIPFEPYIKGMLE
;
A
#
# COMPACT_ATOMS: atom_id res chain seq x y z
N MET A 1 17.26 -18.81 2.95
CA MET A 1 17.41 -17.62 3.84
C MET A 1 17.63 -16.33 3.08
N PHE A 2 18.68 -16.18 2.26
CA PHE A 2 18.93 -14.90 1.56
C PHE A 2 18.24 -14.80 0.19
N ILE A 3 18.36 -15.85 -0.65
CA ILE A 3 17.76 -15.88 -1.99
C ILE A 3 16.24 -15.71 -1.95
N THR A 4 15.57 -16.38 -1.01
CA THR A 4 14.12 -16.28 -0.82
C THR A 4 13.68 -14.84 -0.52
N ARG A 5 14.43 -14.11 0.32
CA ARG A 5 14.13 -12.71 0.65
C ARG A 5 14.31 -11.80 -0.57
N ILE A 6 15.34 -12.04 -1.38
CA ILE A 6 15.53 -11.33 -2.66
C ILE A 6 14.36 -11.60 -3.61
N LEU A 7 13.91 -12.85 -3.74
CA LEU A 7 12.77 -13.20 -4.59
C LEU A 7 11.49 -12.46 -4.16
N TYR A 8 11.21 -12.41 -2.86
CA TYR A 8 10.10 -11.60 -2.33
C TYR A 8 10.27 -10.10 -2.62
N GLY A 9 11.49 -9.57 -2.52
CA GLY A 9 11.77 -8.18 -2.88
C GLY A 9 11.56 -7.85 -4.35
N ILE A 10 11.97 -8.76 -5.25
CA ILE A 10 11.71 -8.63 -6.69
C ILE A 10 10.21 -8.70 -6.96
N ALA A 11 9.50 -9.66 -6.36
CA ALA A 11 8.05 -9.79 -6.49
C ALA A 11 7.32 -8.55 -5.97
N TYR A 12 7.69 -8.03 -4.80
CA TYR A 12 7.21 -6.77 -4.24
C TYR A 12 7.37 -5.63 -5.24
N PHE A 13 8.56 -5.47 -5.82
CA PHE A 13 8.85 -4.38 -6.74
C PHE A 13 8.03 -4.47 -8.04
N LEU A 14 7.87 -5.66 -8.60
CA LEU A 14 7.03 -5.88 -9.79
C LEU A 14 5.56 -5.58 -9.52
N VAL A 15 5.04 -6.02 -8.37
CA VAL A 15 3.65 -5.74 -7.95
C VAL A 15 3.45 -4.25 -7.70
N LEU A 16 4.41 -3.58 -7.07
CA LEU A 16 4.37 -2.13 -6.85
C LEU A 16 4.26 -1.36 -8.17
N ILE A 17 5.11 -1.68 -9.16
CA ILE A 17 5.03 -1.03 -10.48
C ILE A 17 3.66 -1.28 -11.12
N TYR A 18 3.17 -2.52 -11.07
CA TYR A 18 1.88 -2.87 -11.66
C TYR A 18 0.72 -2.09 -11.03
N GLU A 19 0.66 -2.02 -9.70
CA GLU A 19 -0.39 -1.28 -8.99
C GLU A 19 -0.28 0.24 -9.23
N ILE A 20 0.93 0.80 -9.31
CA ILE A 20 1.12 2.23 -9.67
C ILE A 20 0.51 2.51 -11.05
N LEU A 21 0.79 1.68 -12.05
CA LEU A 21 0.28 1.87 -13.41
C LEU A 21 -1.25 1.73 -13.45
N LYS A 22 -1.80 0.69 -12.82
CA LYS A 22 -3.24 0.43 -12.73
C LYS A 22 -3.97 1.57 -12.03
N ALA A 23 -3.46 2.00 -10.88
CA ALA A 23 -4.06 3.09 -10.11
C ALA A 23 -3.93 4.45 -10.82
N THR A 24 -2.88 4.69 -11.60
CA THR A 24 -2.76 5.91 -12.44
C THR A 24 -3.95 6.03 -13.38
N VAL A 25 -4.32 4.94 -14.07
CA VAL A 25 -5.46 4.93 -15.01
C VAL A 25 -6.78 5.15 -14.28
N ASP A 26 -6.99 4.47 -13.14
CA ASP A 26 -8.20 4.62 -12.32
C ASP A 26 -8.37 6.06 -11.80
N VAL A 27 -7.30 6.66 -11.27
CA VAL A 27 -7.30 8.04 -10.77
C VAL A 27 -7.56 9.04 -11.89
N ALA A 28 -6.91 8.87 -13.04
CA ALA A 28 -7.12 9.74 -14.19
C ALA A 28 -8.58 9.70 -14.65
N ALA A 29 -9.18 8.51 -14.78
CA ALA A 29 -10.57 8.35 -15.17
C ALA A 29 -11.55 8.99 -14.16
N ARG A 30 -11.32 8.80 -12.85
CA ARG A 30 -12.17 9.40 -11.80
C ARG A 30 -12.07 10.92 -11.78
N THR A 31 -10.87 11.45 -11.96
CA THR A 31 -10.61 12.89 -11.97
C THR A 31 -11.31 13.55 -13.16
N LEU A 32 -11.23 12.94 -14.35
CA LEU A 32 -11.91 13.43 -15.55
C LEU A 32 -13.44 13.39 -15.43
N ASN A 33 -13.97 12.34 -14.80
CA ASN A 33 -15.42 12.18 -14.60
C ASN A 33 -15.95 12.97 -13.39
N GLY A 34 -15.08 13.66 -12.64
CA GLY A 34 -15.44 14.37 -11.40
C GLY A 34 -15.92 13.45 -10.26
N ASN A 35 -15.76 12.13 -10.38
CA ASN A 35 -16.22 11.15 -9.40
C ASN A 35 -15.16 10.92 -8.32
N VAL A 36 -14.92 11.96 -7.53
CA VAL A 36 -13.97 11.95 -6.41
C VAL A 36 -14.75 11.95 -5.10
N LYS A 37 -14.45 10.98 -4.22
CA LYS A 37 -15.12 10.79 -2.91
C LYS A 37 -14.05 10.54 -1.85
N PRO A 38 -13.43 11.61 -1.31
CA PRO A 38 -12.35 11.46 -0.36
C PRO A 38 -12.80 10.74 0.91
N VAL A 39 -11.98 9.83 1.40
CA VAL A 39 -12.25 9.03 2.59
C VAL A 39 -10.95 8.78 3.34
N ILE A 40 -11.05 8.70 4.66
CA ILE A 40 -9.96 8.27 5.53
C ILE A 40 -10.36 6.91 6.10
N VAL A 41 -9.46 5.93 6.00
CA VAL A 41 -9.63 4.58 6.53
C VAL A 41 -8.47 4.24 7.45
N GLU A 42 -8.76 3.41 8.45
CA GLU A 42 -7.74 2.81 9.30
C GLU A 42 -7.61 1.34 8.91
N ILE A 43 -6.36 0.89 8.73
CA ILE A 43 -6.03 -0.43 8.23
C ILE A 43 -5.06 -1.07 9.21
N GLU A 44 -5.47 -2.21 9.78
CA GLU A 44 -4.58 -3.04 10.58
C GLU A 44 -3.60 -3.79 9.66
N THR A 45 -2.35 -3.94 10.09
CA THR A 45 -1.35 -4.76 9.38
C THR A 45 -0.84 -5.88 10.28
N GLU A 46 -0.51 -7.02 9.69
CA GLU A 46 0.15 -8.12 10.39
C GLU A 46 1.66 -7.90 10.54
N LEU A 47 2.24 -6.90 9.85
CA LEU A 47 3.67 -6.59 9.90
C LEU A 47 4.08 -6.15 11.31
N THR A 48 5.09 -6.83 11.83
CA THR A 48 5.57 -6.65 13.21
C THR A 48 6.75 -5.69 13.31
N ARG A 49 7.55 -5.56 12.25
CA ARG A 49 8.76 -4.73 12.29
C ARG A 49 8.46 -3.30 11.83
N PRO A 50 8.95 -2.25 12.54
CA PRO A 50 8.74 -0.86 12.13
C PRO A 50 9.22 -0.54 10.70
N VAL A 51 10.31 -1.18 10.26
CA VAL A 51 10.82 -1.03 8.87
C VAL A 51 9.85 -1.62 7.84
N SER A 52 9.24 -2.78 8.13
CA SER A 52 8.25 -3.41 7.26
C SER A 52 7.01 -2.53 7.14
N GLN A 53 6.52 -2.02 8.27
CA GLN A 53 5.37 -1.11 8.32
C GLN A 53 5.63 0.20 7.56
N THR A 54 6.83 0.77 7.71
CA THR A 54 7.24 1.97 6.97
C THR A 54 7.29 1.72 5.46
N ILE A 55 7.78 0.56 5.02
CA ILE A 55 7.79 0.21 3.61
C ILE A 55 6.36 0.09 3.07
N LEU A 56 5.47 -0.58 3.81
CA LEU A 56 4.05 -0.68 3.44
C LEU A 56 3.41 0.71 3.32
N ALA A 57 3.63 1.59 4.30
CA ALA A 57 3.10 2.96 4.29
C ALA A 57 3.60 3.75 3.06
N ASN A 58 4.87 3.58 2.68
CA ASN A 58 5.42 4.20 1.47
C ASN A 58 4.82 3.60 0.19
N SER A 59 4.61 2.28 0.12
CA SER A 59 3.95 1.64 -1.03
C SER A 59 2.54 2.18 -1.26
N ILE A 60 1.78 2.39 -0.17
CA ILE A 60 0.45 2.99 -0.20
C ILE A 60 0.52 4.44 -0.73
N THR A 61 1.44 5.25 -0.22
CA THR A 61 1.61 6.65 -0.69
C THR A 61 2.03 6.72 -2.17
N LEU A 62 2.83 5.76 -2.63
CA LEU A 62 3.26 5.70 -4.04
C LEU A 62 2.15 5.23 -4.98
N THR A 63 1.12 4.56 -4.47
CA THR A 63 -0.02 4.12 -5.28
C THR A 63 -0.94 5.31 -5.55
N PRO A 64 -1.15 5.73 -6.82
CA PRO A 64 -1.93 6.92 -7.12
C PRO A 64 -3.34 6.89 -6.52
N GLY A 65 -3.71 8.02 -5.90
CA GLY A 65 -5.02 8.19 -5.28
C GLY A 65 -5.10 7.73 -3.83
N THR A 66 -3.98 7.33 -3.22
CA THR A 66 -3.85 7.05 -1.79
C THR A 66 -2.69 7.82 -1.15
N LEU A 67 -2.76 8.04 0.16
CA LEU A 67 -1.75 8.73 0.96
C LEU A 67 -1.77 8.17 2.39
N SER A 68 -0.62 7.70 2.88
CA SER A 68 -0.48 7.36 4.30
C SER A 68 -0.40 8.64 5.14
N ILE A 69 -1.29 8.78 6.11
CA ILE A 69 -1.39 9.93 7.03
C ILE A 69 -0.58 9.69 8.30
N ASP A 70 -0.74 8.49 8.88
CA ASP A 70 -0.16 8.13 10.16
C ASP A 70 0.13 6.63 10.23
N LEU A 71 1.08 6.25 11.07
CA LEU A 71 1.47 4.87 11.37
C LEU A 71 1.64 4.71 12.88
N ASP A 72 0.66 4.04 13.50
CA ASP A 72 0.78 3.56 14.86
C ASP A 72 1.49 2.21 14.84
N SER A 73 2.81 2.24 15.12
CA SER A 73 3.66 1.06 15.07
C SER A 73 3.36 0.07 16.20
N GLU A 74 2.92 0.56 17.37
CA GLU A 74 2.63 -0.28 18.54
C GLU A 74 1.34 -1.07 18.34
N ASN A 75 0.29 -0.40 17.83
CA ASN A 75 -0.99 -1.04 17.54
C ASN A 75 -1.06 -1.66 16.14
N ARG A 76 -0.05 -1.44 15.29
CA ARG A 76 0.03 -1.91 13.89
C ARG A 76 -1.13 -1.40 13.03
N VAL A 77 -1.44 -0.12 13.18
CA VAL A 77 -2.54 0.55 12.45
C VAL A 77 -1.96 1.62 11.53
N LEU A 78 -2.33 1.56 10.26
CA LEU A 78 -2.04 2.59 9.27
C LEU A 78 -3.30 3.43 9.03
N LYS A 79 -3.16 4.74 9.10
CA LYS A 79 -4.22 5.68 8.72
C LYS A 79 -3.97 6.15 7.30
N VAL A 80 -4.93 5.92 6.41
CA VAL A 80 -4.77 6.16 4.96
C VAL A 80 -5.88 7.07 4.45
N ALA A 81 -5.51 8.11 3.72
CA ALA A 81 -6.43 8.88 2.89
C ALA A 81 -6.50 8.26 1.50
N ALA A 82 -7.71 8.16 0.94
CA ALA A 82 -7.93 7.78 -0.45
C ALA A 82 -8.88 8.78 -1.14
N ILE A 83 -8.66 9.03 -2.43
CA ILE A 83 -9.51 9.93 -3.22
C ILE A 83 -10.89 9.32 -3.56
N TYR A 84 -11.01 8.01 -3.38
CA TYR A 84 -12.23 7.24 -3.60
C TYR A 84 -12.21 6.01 -2.67
N PRO A 85 -13.36 5.52 -2.18
CA PRO A 85 -13.42 4.30 -1.37
C PRO A 85 -12.86 3.09 -2.10
N ARG A 86 -11.93 2.38 -1.45
CA ARG A 86 -11.28 1.16 -1.94
C ARG A 86 -11.38 0.10 -0.85
N GLU A 87 -11.46 -1.16 -1.25
CA GLU A 87 -11.40 -2.28 -0.30
C GLU A 87 -9.99 -2.39 0.29
N ARG A 88 -9.87 -3.03 1.45
CA ARG A 88 -8.58 -3.17 2.15
C ARG A 88 -7.55 -3.86 1.25
N GLU A 89 -7.95 -4.92 0.56
CA GLU A 89 -7.09 -5.76 -0.27
C GLU A 89 -6.46 -4.97 -1.43
N ASP A 90 -7.18 -3.96 -1.93
CA ASP A 90 -6.68 -3.06 -2.98
C ASP A 90 -5.65 -2.05 -2.45
N ILE A 91 -5.66 -1.79 -1.14
CA ILE A 91 -4.75 -0.84 -0.48
C ILE A 91 -3.48 -1.55 0.04
N ILE A 92 -3.60 -2.81 0.50
CA ILE A 92 -2.48 -3.58 1.06
C ILE A 92 -2.04 -4.82 0.25
N PRO A 93 -1.95 -4.79 -1.10
CA PRO A 93 -1.50 -5.96 -1.86
C PRO A 93 -0.03 -6.32 -1.58
N PHE A 94 0.72 -5.40 -0.98
CA PHE A 94 2.16 -5.52 -0.75
C PHE A 94 2.53 -6.33 0.51
N GLU A 95 1.59 -6.46 1.45
CA GLU A 95 1.86 -7.00 2.79
C GLU A 95 2.50 -8.41 2.77
N PRO A 96 2.01 -9.39 1.99
CA PRO A 96 2.63 -10.72 1.93
C PRO A 96 4.08 -10.70 1.43
N TYR A 97 4.38 -9.82 0.47
CA TYR A 97 5.71 -9.70 -0.12
C TYR A 97 6.70 -9.03 0.83
N ILE A 98 6.26 -7.98 1.54
CA ILE A 98 7.07 -7.29 2.53
C ILE A 98 7.39 -8.22 3.70
N LYS A 99 6.39 -8.98 4.17
CA LYS A 99 6.56 -9.99 5.23
C LYS A 99 7.62 -11.01 4.84
N GLY A 100 7.48 -11.65 3.67
CA GLY A 100 8.47 -12.65 3.20
C GLY A 100 9.87 -12.08 2.92
N MET A 101 9.98 -10.78 2.62
CA MET A 101 11.26 -10.11 2.40
C MET A 101 11.99 -9.76 3.71
N LEU A 102 11.27 -9.33 4.74
CA LEU A 102 11.86 -8.66 5.91
C LEU A 102 11.57 -9.31 7.27
N GLU A 103 10.59 -10.19 7.37
CA GLU A 103 10.27 -10.93 8.59
C GLU A 103 10.71 -12.39 8.40
#